data_AF-A0A653MV10-F1
#
_entry.id   AF-A0A653MV10-F1
#
_cell.length_a   1.000
_cell.length_b   1.000
_cell.length_c   1.000
_cell.angle_alpha   90.00
_cell.angle_beta   90.00
_cell.angle_gamma   90.00
#
_symmetry.space_group_name_H-M   'P 1'
#
loop_
_entity.id
_entity.type
_entity.pdbx_description
1 polymer ?
#
loop_
_entity_poly.entity_id
_entity_poly.type
_entity_poly.pdbx_seq_one_letter_code
_entity_poly.pdbx_strand_id
1 'polypeptide(L)'
;MAVPLIAEVGSDSTTGDLDILVVDEATGTPRQRRRLAHAMDDDAVRISSVAFDTAAYRLEPDRLAFGVRREWAGSSRPNPFHETTLSLYEVRGGGLAPVLENLVVFRSAGEWDLSCAGQAAVTERILRMIPGPHGQDISVLERRTHSTSSETKSGECRTADRPEAPRTIRLPFDGERYVVPQTLKRG
;
A
#
# COMPACT_ATOMS: atom_id res chain seq x y z
N MET A 1 -17.04 -1.56 -1.42
CA MET A 1 -17.02 -0.20 -0.84
C MET A 1 -16.17 -0.19 0.42
N ALA A 2 -15.41 0.88 0.65
CA ALA A 2 -14.50 1.05 1.78
C ALA A 2 -14.86 2.41 2.37
N VAL A 3 -15.28 2.41 3.63
CA VAL A 3 -15.95 3.53 4.27
C VAL A 3 -15.15 3.88 5.52
N PRO A 4 -14.41 5.01 5.51
CA PRO A 4 -13.79 5.54 6.70
C PRO A 4 -14.86 5.88 7.75
N LEU A 5 -14.63 5.47 8.98
CA LEU A 5 -15.45 5.81 10.14
C LEU A 5 -14.59 6.63 11.09
N ILE A 6 -14.50 7.92 10.80
CA ILE A 6 -13.68 8.86 11.57
C ILE A 6 -14.37 9.14 12.90
N ALA A 7 -13.67 8.84 14.00
CA ALA A 7 -14.14 9.09 15.36
C ALA A 7 -13.79 10.53 15.77
N GLU A 8 -12.53 10.92 15.58
CA GLU A 8 -12.03 12.26 15.93
C GLU A 8 -11.03 12.76 14.88
N VAL A 9 -11.04 14.08 14.65
CA VAL A 9 -10.04 14.79 13.85
C VAL A 9 -9.41 15.85 14.75
N GLY A 10 -8.14 15.65 15.09
CA GLY A 10 -7.29 16.62 15.79
C GLY A 10 -6.58 17.57 14.83
N SER A 11 -5.71 18.43 15.36
CA SER A 11 -4.88 19.32 14.52
C SER A 11 -3.90 18.54 13.64
N ASP A 12 -3.36 17.45 14.17
CA ASP A 12 -2.27 16.69 13.54
C ASP A 12 -2.53 15.18 13.48
N SER A 13 -3.64 14.71 14.01
CA SER A 13 -4.00 13.29 14.04
C SER A 13 -5.46 13.06 13.72
N THR A 14 -5.75 11.88 13.18
CA THR A 14 -7.08 11.34 12.97
C THR A 14 -7.16 10.03 13.73
N THR A 15 -8.31 9.75 14.35
CA THR A 15 -8.60 8.41 14.86
C THR A 15 -9.86 7.88 14.23
N GLY A 16 -9.88 6.59 13.92
CA GLY A 16 -11.06 5.99 13.33
C GLY A 16 -10.87 4.56 12.82
N ASP A 17 -12.01 3.98 12.48
CA ASP A 17 -12.08 2.64 11.93
C ASP A 17 -12.20 2.70 10.40
N LEU A 18 -11.90 1.57 9.74
CA LEU A 18 -12.23 1.37 8.33
C LEU A 18 -13.23 0.23 8.20
N ASP A 19 -14.41 0.52 7.62
CA ASP A 19 -15.36 -0.51 7.22
C ASP A 19 -15.14 -0.93 5.77
N ILE A 20 -14.90 -2.21 5.54
CA ILE A 20 -14.88 -2.84 4.23
C ILE A 20 -16.21 -3.54 4.01
N LEU A 21 -16.88 -3.21 2.91
CA LEU A 21 -18.20 -3.71 2.54
C LEU A 21 -18.14 -4.35 1.16
N VAL A 22 -18.66 -5.57 1.06
CA VAL A 22 -19.09 -6.15 -0.21
C VAL A 22 -20.60 -6.00 -0.27
N VAL A 23 -21.08 -5.43 -1.37
CA VAL A 23 -22.49 -5.06 -1.52
C VAL A 23 -23.09 -5.77 -2.73
N ASP A 24 -24.38 -5.98 -2.68
CA ASP A 24 -25.17 -6.32 -3.85
C ASP A 24 -25.17 -5.14 -4.83
N GLU A 25 -24.81 -5.38 -6.09
CA GLU A 25 -24.66 -4.31 -7.08
C GLU A 25 -26.00 -3.65 -7.43
N ALA A 26 -27.08 -4.44 -7.53
CA ALA A 26 -28.38 -3.93 -7.94
C ALA A 26 -29.08 -3.10 -6.85
N THR A 27 -28.90 -3.49 -5.60
CA THR A 27 -29.61 -2.89 -4.45
C THR A 27 -28.73 -2.02 -3.56
N GLY A 28 -27.40 -2.11 -3.70
CA GLY A 28 -26.44 -1.46 -2.80
C GLY A 28 -26.41 -2.05 -1.39
N THR A 29 -27.15 -3.14 -1.13
CA THR A 29 -27.27 -3.72 0.22
C THR A 29 -25.98 -4.42 0.63
N PRO A 30 -25.45 -4.18 1.85
CA PRO A 30 -24.28 -4.90 2.34
C PRO A 30 -24.54 -6.40 2.46
N ARG A 31 -23.74 -7.21 1.77
CA ARG A 31 -23.74 -8.68 1.87
C ARG A 31 -22.70 -9.16 2.88
N GLN A 32 -21.54 -8.51 2.91
CA GLN A 32 -20.50 -8.75 3.89
C GLN A 32 -19.94 -7.44 4.39
N ARG A 33 -19.58 -7.40 5.67
CA ARG A 33 -18.95 -6.26 6.32
C ARG A 33 -17.80 -6.74 7.18
N ARG A 34 -16.70 -5.99 7.14
CA ARG A 34 -15.63 -6.12 8.11
C ARG A 34 -15.17 -4.76 8.57
N ARG A 35 -15.21 -4.57 9.88
CA ARG A 35 -14.63 -3.42 10.54
C ARG A 35 -13.17 -3.70 10.86
N LEU A 36 -12.30 -2.76 10.53
CA LEU A 36 -10.91 -2.73 10.94
C LEU A 36 -10.79 -1.60 11.97
N ALA A 37 -10.70 -1.98 13.24
CA ALA A 37 -10.52 -1.03 14.32
C ALA A 37 -9.20 -0.27 14.13
N HIS A 38 -9.19 1.04 14.40
CA HIS A 38 -7.98 1.88 14.35
C HIS A 38 -7.29 1.93 12.98
N ALA A 39 -7.94 1.46 11.91
CA ALA A 39 -7.34 1.38 10.59
C ALA A 39 -7.28 2.73 9.86
N MET A 40 -7.92 3.76 10.43
CA MET A 40 -7.85 5.15 10.00
C MET A 40 -7.06 6.03 11.00
N ASP A 41 -6.38 5.41 11.97
CA ASP A 41 -5.55 6.17 12.90
C ASP A 41 -4.30 6.71 12.18
N ASP A 42 -4.05 8.00 12.31
CA ASP A 42 -2.88 8.69 11.76
C ASP A 42 -2.36 9.81 12.66
N ASP A 43 -1.18 10.33 12.32
CA ASP A 43 -0.48 11.40 13.03
C ASP A 43 0.30 12.24 11.98
N ALA A 44 1.54 12.64 12.26
CA ALA A 44 2.42 13.39 11.36
C ALA A 44 2.53 12.84 9.93
N VAL A 45 2.27 11.55 9.73
CA VAL A 45 2.03 10.95 8.41
C VAL A 45 0.56 10.57 8.32
N ARG A 46 -0.21 11.36 7.56
CA ARG A 46 -1.67 11.25 7.46
C ARG A 46 -2.10 10.22 6.42
N ILE A 47 -3.26 9.61 6.59
CA ILE A 47 -3.90 8.81 5.55
C ILE A 47 -4.55 9.77 4.54
N SER A 48 -4.00 9.81 3.33
CA SER A 48 -4.48 10.71 2.27
C SER A 48 -5.58 10.09 1.43
N SER A 49 -5.63 8.75 1.30
CA SER A 49 -6.67 8.07 0.52
C SER A 49 -6.85 6.60 0.90
N VAL A 50 -8.05 6.08 0.60
CA VAL A 50 -8.37 4.65 0.62
C VAL A 50 -9.05 4.29 -0.69
N ALA A 51 -8.58 3.26 -1.38
CA ALA A 51 -9.08 2.85 -2.67
C ALA A 51 -9.18 1.31 -2.78
N PHE A 52 -10.03 0.82 -3.69
CA PHE A 52 -10.00 -0.59 -4.06
C PHE A 52 -8.96 -0.84 -5.14
N ASP A 53 -8.27 -1.97 -5.01
CA ASP A 53 -7.51 -2.58 -6.09
C ASP A 53 -8.32 -3.79 -6.56
N THR A 54 -8.82 -3.73 -7.80
CA THR A 54 -9.64 -4.78 -8.40
C THR A 54 -8.84 -5.67 -9.35
N ALA A 55 -7.51 -5.69 -9.26
CA ALA A 55 -6.71 -6.67 -9.98
C ALA A 55 -7.14 -8.10 -9.62
N ALA A 56 -6.98 -9.04 -10.56
CA ALA A 56 -7.43 -10.41 -10.38
C ALA A 56 -6.49 -11.22 -9.48
N TYR A 57 -6.60 -11.04 -8.16
CA TYR A 57 -5.87 -11.82 -7.15
C TYR A 57 -6.52 -13.19 -6.93
N ARG A 58 -6.41 -14.07 -7.92
CA ARG A 58 -6.94 -15.44 -7.84
C ARG A 58 -6.03 -16.29 -6.94
N LEU A 59 -6.53 -16.72 -5.78
CA LEU A 59 -5.79 -17.56 -4.83
C LEU A 59 -5.84 -19.03 -5.27
N GLU A 60 -7.02 -19.49 -5.69
CA GLU A 60 -7.33 -20.84 -6.19
C GLU A 60 -8.40 -20.72 -7.30
N PRO A 61 -8.74 -21.78 -8.07
CA PRO A 61 -9.73 -21.69 -9.15
C PRO A 61 -11.06 -21.04 -8.75
N ASP A 62 -11.53 -21.28 -7.53
CA ASP A 62 -12.78 -20.80 -6.94
C ASP A 62 -12.61 -19.70 -5.88
N ARG A 63 -11.37 -19.28 -5.60
CA ARG A 63 -11.05 -18.25 -4.59
C ARG A 63 -10.44 -17.01 -5.23
N LEU A 64 -11.17 -15.91 -5.14
CA LEU A 64 -10.76 -14.60 -5.63
C LEU A 64 -10.68 -13.62 -4.47
N ALA A 65 -9.54 -12.94 -4.36
CA ALA A 65 -9.37 -11.81 -3.47
C ALA A 65 -9.49 -10.48 -4.23
N PHE A 66 -9.85 -9.43 -3.48
CA PHE A 66 -9.76 -8.04 -3.90
C PHE A 66 -8.86 -7.27 -2.95
N GLY A 67 -8.26 -6.19 -3.44
CA GLY A 67 -7.37 -5.36 -2.66
C GLY A 67 -8.02 -4.10 -2.10
N VAL A 68 -7.51 -3.66 -0.96
CA VAL A 68 -7.71 -2.31 -0.41
C VAL A 68 -6.34 -1.66 -0.31
N ARG A 69 -6.21 -0.51 -0.97
CA ARG A 69 -5.03 0.36 -0.90
C ARG A 69 -5.28 1.47 0.09
N ARG A 70 -4.26 1.76 0.92
CA ARG A 70 -4.25 2.94 1.79
C ARG A 70 -2.99 3.74 1.51
N GLU A 71 -3.18 5.02 1.23
CA GLU A 71 -2.10 5.97 0.96
C GLU A 71 -1.84 6.83 2.18
N TRP A 72 -0.57 7.03 2.46
CA TRP A 72 -0.03 7.79 3.56
C TRP A 72 0.85 8.92 3.01
N ALA A 73 0.73 10.11 3.56
CA ALA A 73 1.48 11.29 3.13
C ALA A 73 1.98 12.10 4.32
N GLY A 74 3.28 12.43 4.31
CA GLY A 74 3.86 13.41 5.23
C GLY A 74 3.64 14.83 4.73
N SER A 75 3.53 15.79 5.66
CA SER A 75 3.31 17.21 5.34
C SER A 75 4.61 18.03 5.20
N SER A 76 5.74 17.47 5.61
CA SER A 76 7.04 18.17 5.60
C SER A 76 7.53 18.39 4.17
N ARG A 77 7.67 19.66 3.78
CA ARG A 77 8.27 20.05 2.50
C ARG A 77 9.75 19.67 2.39
N PRO A 78 10.62 19.91 3.39
CA PRO A 78 12.01 19.48 3.27
C PRO A 78 12.14 17.96 3.38
N ASN A 79 11.20 17.27 4.01
CA ASN A 79 11.25 15.82 4.20
C ASN A 79 9.99 15.14 3.62
N PRO A 80 9.79 15.15 2.30
CA PRO A 80 8.60 14.59 1.68
C PRO A 80 8.55 13.07 1.89
N PHE A 81 7.35 12.56 2.14
CA PHE A 81 7.11 11.14 2.37
C PHE A 81 5.76 10.73 1.79
N HIS A 82 5.75 9.62 1.05
CA HIS A 82 4.53 8.96 0.59
C HIS A 82 4.67 7.45 0.71
N GLU A 83 3.60 6.76 1.08
CA GLU A 83 3.56 5.30 1.13
C GLU A 83 2.20 4.77 0.75
N THR A 84 2.14 3.73 -0.07
CA THR A 84 0.90 3.01 -0.36
C THR A 84 1.04 1.59 0.16
N THR A 85 0.10 1.18 0.99
CA THR A 85 -0.03 -0.20 1.46
C THR A 85 -1.17 -0.89 0.71
N LEU A 86 -1.03 -2.20 0.48
CA LEU A 86 -2.04 -3.09 -0.06
C LEU A 86 -2.36 -4.17 0.97
N SER A 87 -3.65 -4.36 1.23
CA SER A 87 -4.18 -5.53 1.93
C SER A 87 -5.18 -6.24 1.01
N LEU A 88 -5.18 -7.58 1.02
CA LEU A 88 -6.09 -8.40 0.22
C LEU A 88 -7.11 -9.09 1.12
N TYR A 89 -8.34 -9.20 0.62
CA TYR A 89 -9.46 -9.84 1.31
C TYR A 89 -10.21 -10.77 0.36
N GLU A 90 -10.73 -11.88 0.89
CA GLU A 90 -11.64 -12.78 0.17
C GLU A 90 -12.97 -12.91 0.92
N VAL A 91 -14.05 -13.20 0.19
CA VAL A 91 -15.31 -13.62 0.81
C VAL A 91 -15.20 -15.10 1.15
N ARG A 92 -15.13 -15.43 2.44
CA ARG A 92 -15.03 -16.82 2.91
C ARG A 92 -15.77 -17.00 4.22
N GLY A 93 -16.47 -18.13 4.36
CA GLY A 93 -17.21 -18.46 5.59
C GLY A 93 -18.30 -17.44 5.96
N GLY A 94 -18.88 -16.75 4.97
CA GLY A 94 -19.89 -15.70 5.19
C GLY A 94 -19.33 -14.32 5.59
N GLY A 95 -18.01 -14.15 5.65
CA GLY A 95 -17.36 -12.89 6.01
C GLY A 95 -16.22 -12.48 5.06
N LEU A 96 -15.49 -11.42 5.43
CA LEU A 96 -14.30 -10.95 4.70
C LEU A 96 -13.01 -11.37 5.43
N ALA A 97 -12.39 -12.45 4.96
CA ALA A 97 -11.14 -12.95 5.51
C ALA A 97 -9.95 -12.15 4.96
N PRO A 98 -8.97 -11.75 5.81
CA PRO A 98 -7.74 -11.13 5.32
C PRO A 98 -6.85 -12.25 4.76
N VAL A 99 -6.27 -12.03 3.58
CA VAL A 99 -5.31 -12.99 2.98
C VAL A 99 -3.94 -12.38 2.78
N LEU A 100 -3.80 -11.07 2.77
CA LEU A 100 -2.53 -10.36 2.76
C LEU A 100 -2.71 -9.04 3.51
N GLU A 101 -1.78 -8.68 4.38
CA GLU A 101 -1.93 -7.50 5.23
C GLU A 101 -0.73 -6.56 5.10
N ASN A 102 -1.03 -5.30 4.74
CA ASN A 102 -0.14 -4.14 4.82
C ASN A 102 1.18 -4.28 4.04
N LEU A 103 1.14 -4.92 2.87
CA LEU A 103 2.29 -4.91 1.96
C LEU A 103 2.49 -3.49 1.43
N VAL A 104 3.65 -2.89 1.68
CA VAL A 104 4.02 -1.62 1.05
C VAL A 104 4.24 -1.89 -0.44
N VAL A 105 3.40 -1.31 -1.29
CA VAL A 105 3.47 -1.47 -2.75
C VAL A 105 4.11 -0.26 -3.43
N PHE A 106 4.14 0.88 -2.74
CA PHE A 106 4.84 2.08 -3.14
C PHE A 106 5.39 2.79 -1.90
N ARG A 107 6.60 3.35 -2.00
CA ARG A 107 7.15 4.23 -0.98
C ARG A 107 8.07 5.26 -1.64
N SER A 108 7.90 6.53 -1.31
CA SER A 108 8.87 7.57 -1.59
C SER A 108 9.24 8.31 -0.30
N ALA A 109 10.52 8.61 -0.15
CA ALA A 109 11.03 9.41 0.95
C ALA A 109 12.21 10.24 0.45
N GLY A 110 12.36 11.46 0.96
CA GLY A 110 13.48 12.31 0.60
C GLY A 110 13.78 13.38 1.64
N GLU A 111 14.84 14.13 1.35
CA GLU A 111 15.35 15.26 2.13
C GLU A 111 15.84 16.32 1.15
N TRP A 112 15.42 17.57 1.36
CA TRP A 112 15.67 18.70 0.48
C TRP A 112 15.99 19.96 1.29
N ASP A 113 16.88 20.79 0.77
CA ASP A 113 17.21 22.12 1.31
C ASP A 113 16.13 23.19 1.00
N LEU A 114 15.05 22.80 0.33
CA LEU A 114 13.95 23.65 -0.18
C LEU A 114 14.30 24.60 -1.32
N SER A 115 15.53 24.56 -1.84
CA SER A 115 15.94 25.33 -3.01
C SER A 115 16.32 24.42 -4.18
N CYS A 116 17.21 23.47 -3.97
CA CYS A 116 17.78 22.63 -5.01
C CYS A 116 18.37 21.32 -4.51
N ALA A 117 19.27 21.38 -3.53
CA ALA A 117 20.04 20.21 -3.13
C ALA A 117 19.15 19.25 -2.34
N GLY A 118 19.23 17.98 -2.69
CA GLY A 118 18.44 16.97 -2.00
C GLY A 118 18.65 15.57 -2.53
N GLN A 119 18.03 14.63 -1.83
CA GLN A 119 18.06 13.23 -2.17
C GLN A 119 16.70 12.60 -1.92
N ALA A 120 16.36 11.62 -2.75
CA ALA A 120 15.16 10.83 -2.58
C ALA A 120 15.41 9.36 -2.90
N ALA A 121 14.59 8.50 -2.33
CA ALA A 121 14.50 7.10 -2.73
C ALA A 121 13.03 6.76 -3.00
N VAL A 122 12.78 6.11 -4.13
CA VAL A 122 11.48 5.57 -4.51
C VAL A 122 11.57 4.06 -4.60
N THR A 123 10.61 3.37 -4.01
CA THR A 123 10.44 1.91 -4.10
C THR A 123 9.06 1.62 -4.66
N GLU A 124 9.01 0.85 -5.75
CA GLU A 124 7.77 0.42 -6.40
C GLU A 124 7.74 -1.11 -6.42
N ARG A 125 6.58 -1.69 -6.11
CA ARG A 125 6.40 -3.15 -6.13
C ARG A 125 5.23 -3.53 -7.03
N ILE A 126 5.53 -4.35 -8.03
CA ILE A 126 4.54 -4.90 -8.97
C ILE A 126 4.27 -6.35 -8.59
N LEU A 127 2.99 -6.68 -8.42
CA LEU A 127 2.56 -8.02 -8.03
C LEU A 127 2.11 -8.81 -9.27
N ARG A 128 2.48 -10.09 -9.30
CA ARG A 128 1.99 -11.06 -10.28
C ARG A 128 1.65 -12.38 -9.58
N MET A 129 0.46 -12.90 -9.85
CA MET A 129 0.08 -14.25 -9.40
C MET A 129 0.88 -15.29 -10.18
N ILE A 130 1.46 -16.27 -9.49
CA ILE A 130 2.22 -17.37 -10.09
C ILE A 130 1.84 -18.71 -9.44
N PRO A 131 1.96 -19.85 -10.14
CA PRO A 131 1.65 -21.15 -9.54
C PRO A 131 2.46 -21.45 -8.27
N GLY A 132 1.79 -21.98 -7.25
CA GLY A 132 2.37 -22.45 -5.99
C GLY A 132 1.77 -23.80 -5.55
N PRO A 133 2.28 -24.40 -4.47
CA PRO A 133 1.86 -25.73 -4.01
C PRO A 133 0.47 -25.75 -3.36
N HIS A 134 0.00 -24.64 -2.80
CA HIS A 134 -1.29 -24.54 -2.08
C HIS A 134 -2.27 -23.57 -2.76
N GLY A 135 -2.03 -23.24 -4.03
CA GLY A 135 -2.74 -22.19 -4.75
C GLY A 135 -1.77 -21.32 -5.54
N GLN A 136 -2.13 -20.07 -5.79
CA GLN A 136 -1.28 -19.09 -6.46
C GLN A 136 -0.44 -18.33 -5.44
N ASP A 137 0.87 -18.32 -5.62
CA ASP A 137 1.78 -17.44 -4.90
C ASP A 137 1.79 -16.04 -5.52
N ILE A 138 2.36 -15.06 -4.81
CA ILE A 138 2.62 -13.73 -5.36
C ILE A 138 4.11 -13.58 -5.65
N SER A 139 4.45 -13.28 -6.91
CA SER A 139 5.74 -12.76 -7.32
C SER A 139 5.72 -11.24 -7.22
N VAL A 140 6.58 -10.68 -6.37
CA VAL A 140 6.73 -9.25 -6.13
C VAL A 140 8.01 -8.77 -6.81
N LEU A 141 7.87 -8.05 -7.92
CA LEU A 141 8.98 -7.37 -8.55
C LEU A 141 9.19 -6.03 -7.85
N GLU A 142 10.32 -5.87 -7.17
CA GLU A 142 10.71 -4.62 -6.52
C GLU A 142 11.67 -3.84 -7.41
N ARG A 143 11.37 -2.56 -7.60
CA ARG A 143 12.23 -1.57 -8.25
C ARG A 143 12.52 -0.46 -7.28
N ARG A 144 13.79 -0.06 -7.21
CA ARG A 144 14.23 1.03 -6.35
C ARG A 144 15.07 2.02 -7.14
N THR A 145 14.81 3.29 -6.96
CA THR A 145 15.53 4.39 -7.62
C THR A 145 15.96 5.38 -6.56
N HIS A 146 17.25 5.73 -6.59
CA HIS A 146 17.81 6.83 -5.81
C HIS A 146 17.97 8.06 -6.70
N SER A 147 17.52 9.21 -6.25
CA SER A 147 17.66 10.48 -6.94
C SER A 147 18.53 11.41 -6.10
N THR A 148 19.45 12.12 -6.73
CA THR A 148 20.22 13.19 -6.10
C THR A 148 20.10 14.44 -6.95
N SER A 149 19.77 15.56 -6.32
CA SER A 149 19.67 16.86 -6.98
C SER A 149 20.71 17.83 -6.43
N SER A 150 21.24 18.67 -7.32
CA SER A 150 22.23 19.69 -6.98
C SER A 150 22.21 20.84 -7.98
N GLU A 151 22.61 22.02 -7.52
CA GLU A 151 22.74 23.20 -8.37
C GLU A 151 24.01 23.11 -9.23
N THR A 152 23.88 23.43 -10.51
CA THR A 152 25.01 23.51 -11.44
C THR A 152 25.71 24.86 -11.34
N LYS A 153 26.89 24.99 -11.98
CA LYS A 153 27.61 26.27 -12.07
C LYS A 153 26.81 27.40 -12.72
N SER A 154 25.79 27.08 -13.53
CA SER A 154 24.90 28.07 -14.16
C SER A 154 23.66 28.39 -13.32
N GLY A 155 23.52 27.83 -12.11
CA GLY A 155 22.36 28.03 -11.24
C GLY A 155 21.16 27.13 -11.58
N GLU A 156 21.29 26.21 -12.55
CA GLU A 156 20.22 25.25 -12.85
C GLU A 156 20.25 24.08 -11.87
N CYS A 157 19.09 23.69 -11.36
CA CYS A 157 18.95 22.44 -10.62
C CYS A 157 18.94 21.24 -11.56
N ARG A 158 19.83 20.26 -11.29
CA ARG A 158 19.86 19.00 -12.03
C ARG A 158 19.71 17.83 -11.08
N THR A 159 18.80 16.94 -11.43
CA THR A 159 18.57 15.67 -10.74
C THR A 159 19.17 14.53 -11.55
N ALA A 160 19.88 13.64 -10.87
CA ALA A 160 20.41 12.41 -11.42
C ALA A 160 19.77 11.21 -10.73
N ASP A 161 19.15 10.33 -11.52
CA ASP A 161 18.56 9.08 -11.04
C ASP A 161 19.55 7.93 -11.16
N ARG A 162 19.54 7.07 -10.16
CA ARG A 162 20.35 5.85 -10.05
C ARG A 162 19.42 4.69 -9.69
N PRO A 163 18.90 3.96 -10.67
CA PRO A 163 18.11 2.76 -10.41
C PRO A 163 19.01 1.65 -9.86
N GLU A 164 18.51 0.92 -8.87
CA GLU A 164 19.11 -0.32 -8.39
C GLU A 164 18.71 -1.50 -9.29
N ALA A 165 19.51 -2.57 -9.27
CA ALA A 165 19.13 -3.81 -9.93
C ALA A 165 17.82 -4.34 -9.31
N PRO A 166 16.78 -4.62 -10.12
CA PRO A 166 15.51 -5.07 -9.60
C PRO A 166 15.66 -6.46 -8.97
N ARG A 167 14.88 -6.71 -7.93
CA ARG A 167 14.81 -8.04 -7.30
C ARG A 167 13.39 -8.56 -7.28
N THR A 168 13.26 -9.88 -7.30
CA THR A 168 11.97 -10.57 -7.20
C THR A 168 11.88 -11.28 -5.86
N ILE A 169 10.80 -11.03 -5.13
CA ILE A 169 10.48 -11.69 -3.87
C ILE A 169 9.25 -12.57 -4.11
N ARG A 170 9.29 -13.82 -3.66
CA ARG A 170 8.13 -14.70 -3.69
C ARG A 170 7.44 -14.65 -2.33
N LEU A 171 6.13 -14.43 -2.33
CA LEU A 171 5.26 -14.60 -1.17
C LEU A 171 4.45 -15.89 -1.40
N PRO A 172 4.83 -17.01 -0.76
CA PRO A 172 4.09 -18.26 -0.86
C PRO A 172 2.70 -18.10 -0.25
N PHE A 173 1.71 -18.69 -0.90
CA PHE A 173 0.39 -18.90 -0.30
C PHE A 173 0.42 -20.18 0.51
N ASP A 174 -0.01 -20.13 1.77
CA ASP A 174 -0.02 -21.29 2.68
C ASP A 174 -1.33 -22.09 2.63
N GLY A 175 -2.24 -21.74 1.72
CA GLY A 175 -3.61 -22.27 1.64
C GLY A 175 -4.63 -21.39 2.36
N GLU A 176 -4.18 -20.47 3.21
CA GLU A 176 -5.02 -19.54 3.95
C GLU A 176 -4.70 -18.07 3.63
N ARG A 177 -3.41 -17.71 3.62
CA ARG A 177 -2.91 -16.34 3.51
C ARG A 177 -1.47 -16.28 3.00
N TYR A 178 -1.01 -15.04 2.79
CA TYR A 178 0.37 -14.69 2.52
C TYR A 178 0.99 -14.07 3.77
N VAL A 179 2.09 -14.66 4.25
CA VAL A 179 2.90 -14.05 5.31
C VAL A 179 3.82 -13.00 4.69
N VAL A 180 3.48 -11.72 4.87
CA VAL A 180 4.32 -10.62 4.39
C VAL A 180 5.51 -10.42 5.35
N PRO A 181 6.77 -10.48 4.86
CA PRO A 181 7.95 -10.20 5.67
C PRO A 181 7.91 -8.79 6.26
N GLN A 182 8.43 -8.60 7.47
CA GLN A 182 8.44 -7.29 8.15
C GLN A 182 9.13 -6.20 7.32
N THR A 183 10.15 -6.56 6.55
CA THR A 183 10.87 -5.64 5.65
C THR A 183 10.02 -5.09 4.50
N LEU A 184 8.87 -5.70 4.22
CA LEU A 184 7.93 -5.25 3.19
C LEU A 184 6.63 -4.69 3.79
N LYS A 185 6.45 -4.76 5.11
CA LYS A 185 5.31 -4.20 5.80
C LYS A 185 5.56 -2.74 6.15
N ARG A 186 4.46 -1.98 6.26
CA ARG A 186 4.50 -0.71 6.97
C ARG A 186 4.79 -1.00 8.44
N GLY A 187 5.81 -0.35 8.98
CA GLY A 187 6.17 -0.38 10.40
C GLY A 187 5.32 0.55 11.24
#